data_AF-A0A927JX79-F1
#
_entry.id   AF-A0A927JX79-F1
#
_cell.length_a   1.000
_cell.length_b   1.000
_cell.length_c   1.000
_cell.angle_alpha   90.00
_cell.angle_beta   90.00
_cell.angle_gamma   90.00
#
_symmetry.space_group_name_H-M   'P 1'
#
loop_
_entity.id
_entity.type
_entity.pdbx_description
1 polymer ?
#
loop_
_entity_poly.entity_id
_entity_poly.type
_entity_poly.pdbx_seq_one_letter_code
_entity_poly.pdbx_strand_id
1 'polypeptide(L)'
;MSFVALFVVVAAPVYLTCNLNPAKPFPVQIAADEANGRATVTFPSNGRSVIRRAVFDEKTVTILDNSAVWKIDRVTLEVRRRFDAAPASEPDETGGCEVAKPPENRAF
;
A
#
# COMPACT_ATOMS: atom_id res chain seq x y z
N MET A 1 43.20 -14.03 -0.04
CA MET A 1 41.96 -13.96 -0.84
C MET A 1 40.85 -13.50 0.10
N SER A 2 40.52 -12.20 0.11
CA SER A 2 39.42 -11.67 0.92
C SER A 2 38.11 -11.83 0.17
N PHE A 3 37.17 -12.59 0.73
CA PHE A 3 35.79 -12.61 0.28
C PHE A 3 35.09 -11.36 0.79
N VAL A 4 34.72 -10.45 -0.11
CA VAL A 4 33.81 -9.35 0.20
C VAL A 4 32.40 -9.94 0.23
N ALA A 5 31.81 -10.05 1.42
CA ALA A 5 30.42 -10.43 1.57
C ALA A 5 29.52 -9.26 1.12
N LEU A 6 28.81 -9.41 0.01
CA LEU A 6 27.70 -8.52 -0.35
C LEU A 6 26.54 -8.80 0.61
N PHE A 7 26.30 -7.87 1.54
CA PHE A 7 25.04 -7.83 2.29
C PHE A 7 23.99 -7.18 1.40
N VAL A 8 23.02 -7.96 0.91
CA VAL A 8 21.81 -7.41 0.30
C VAL A 8 20.96 -6.85 1.44
N VAL A 9 20.96 -5.52 1.59
CA VAL A 9 20.01 -4.85 2.47
C VAL A 9 18.65 -4.93 1.81
N VAL A 10 17.84 -5.92 2.22
CA VAL A 10 16.42 -6.02 1.84
C VAL A 10 15.73 -4.81 2.46
N ALA A 11 15.22 -3.90 1.63
CA ALA A 11 14.53 -2.70 2.11
C ALA A 11 13.37 -3.11 3.03
N ALA A 12 13.32 -2.53 4.23
CA ALA A 12 12.22 -2.79 5.16
C ALA A 12 10.89 -2.26 4.58
N PRO A 13 9.74 -2.88 4.89
CA PRO A 13 8.46 -2.39 4.43
C PRO A 13 8.19 -0.96 4.91
N VAL A 14 7.57 -0.16 4.05
CA VAL A 14 7.07 1.17 4.40
C VAL A 14 5.63 1.03 4.86
N TYR A 15 5.32 1.60 6.03
CA TYR A 15 3.98 1.56 6.60
C TYR A 15 3.28 2.88 6.33
N LEU A 16 2.04 2.81 5.83
CA LEU A 16 1.20 3.94 5.50
C LEU A 16 -0.14 3.81 6.22
N THR A 17 -0.66 4.93 6.72
CA THR A 17 -2.06 5.04 7.16
C THR A 17 -2.77 5.96 6.18
N CYS A 18 -3.78 5.43 5.50
CA CYS A 18 -4.51 6.11 4.43
C CYS A 18 -5.96 6.31 4.85
N ASN A 19 -6.53 7.47 4.52
CA ASN A 19 -7.95 7.74 4.67
C ASN A 19 -8.55 7.93 3.28
N LEU A 20 -9.28 6.91 2.82
CA LEU A 20 -10.06 7.00 1.59
C LEU A 20 -11.34 7.79 1.85
N ASN A 21 -11.80 8.47 0.81
CA ASN A 21 -13.01 9.29 0.76
C ASN A 21 -13.04 10.43 1.80
N PRO A 22 -12.75 11.69 1.39
CA PRO A 22 -12.76 12.82 2.31
C PRO A 22 -14.15 13.14 2.90
N ALA A 23 -15.24 12.73 2.23
CA ALA A 23 -16.60 12.97 2.72
C ALA A 23 -17.04 11.92 3.77
N LYS A 24 -16.52 10.69 3.68
CA LYS A 24 -16.77 9.63 4.65
C LYS A 24 -15.47 8.83 4.88
N PRO A 25 -14.64 9.26 5.85
CA PRO A 25 -13.32 8.69 6.05
C PRO A 25 -13.37 7.16 6.23
N PHE A 26 -12.66 6.46 5.35
CA PHE A 26 -12.48 5.02 5.41
C PHE A 26 -10.99 4.73 5.64
N PRO A 27 -10.57 4.48 6.89
CA PRO A 27 -9.17 4.27 7.22
C PRO A 27 -8.70 2.91 6.71
N VAL A 28 -7.49 2.89 6.15
CA VAL A 28 -6.80 1.71 5.63
C VAL A 28 -5.33 1.81 6.01
N GLN A 29 -4.75 0.71 6.46
CA GLN A 29 -3.32 0.62 6.72
C GLN A 29 -2.65 -0.18 5.62
N ILE A 30 -1.52 0.29 5.11
CA ILE A 30 -0.80 -0.36 4.01
C ILE A 30 0.65 -0.57 4.43
N ALA A 31 1.12 -1.81 4.40
CA ALA A 31 2.55 -2.12 4.49
C ALA A 31 3.06 -2.44 3.08
N ALA A 32 3.82 -1.52 2.50
CA ALA A 32 4.39 -1.62 1.16
C ALA A 32 5.80 -2.23 1.24
N ASP A 33 5.94 -3.46 0.75
CA ASP A 33 7.18 -4.24 0.76
C ASP A 33 7.76 -4.30 -0.65
N GLU A 34 8.52 -3.26 -0.99
CA GLU A 34 9.17 -3.09 -2.30
C GLU A 34 10.16 -4.22 -2.60
N ALA A 35 10.85 -4.70 -1.57
CA ALA A 35 11.84 -5.75 -1.72
C ALA A 35 11.22 -7.10 -2.12
N ASN A 36 9.99 -7.37 -1.69
CA ASN A 36 9.26 -8.59 -2.04
C ASN A 36 8.18 -8.39 -3.13
N GLY A 37 8.01 -7.16 -3.64
CA GLY A 37 6.99 -6.84 -4.64
C GLY A 37 5.55 -7.05 -4.14
N ARG A 38 5.31 -6.78 -2.85
CA ARG A 38 4.03 -7.05 -2.17
C ARG A 38 3.55 -5.83 -1.39
N ALA A 39 2.25 -5.78 -1.15
CA ALA A 39 1.66 -4.87 -0.18
C ALA A 39 0.65 -5.61 0.69
N THR A 40 0.68 -5.38 1.99
CA THR A 40 -0.35 -5.81 2.92
C THR A 40 -1.32 -4.68 3.12
N VAL A 41 -2.60 -4.89 2.85
CA VAL A 41 -3.68 -3.93 3.07
C VAL A 41 -4.51 -4.43 4.24
N THR A 42 -4.55 -3.64 5.31
CA THR A 42 -5.29 -3.89 6.53
C THR A 42 -6.46 -2.91 6.63
N PHE A 43 -7.63 -3.44 6.94
CA PHE A 43 -8.88 -2.70 7.12
C PHE A 43 -9.21 -2.69 8.62
N PRO A 44 -8.86 -1.63 9.36
CA PRO A 44 -9.10 -1.56 10.80
C PRO A 44 -10.58 -1.70 11.18
N SER A 45 -11.48 -1.28 10.28
CA SER A 45 -12.94 -1.34 10.48
C SER A 45 -13.48 -2.75 10.72
N ASN A 46 -12.81 -3.79 10.21
CA ASN A 46 -13.22 -5.19 10.41
C ASN A 46 -12.06 -6.11 10.79
N GLY A 47 -10.86 -5.57 11.05
CA GLY A 47 -9.65 -6.32 11.40
C GLY A 47 -9.08 -7.19 10.27
N ARG A 48 -9.64 -7.12 9.05
CA ARG A 48 -9.20 -7.96 7.93
C ARG A 48 -7.88 -7.42 7.38
N SER A 49 -6.94 -8.32 7.10
CA SER A 49 -5.72 -8.02 6.36
C SER A 49 -5.60 -8.91 5.13
N VAL A 50 -5.11 -8.35 4.03
CA VAL A 50 -4.88 -9.07 2.78
C VAL A 50 -3.51 -8.73 2.22
N ILE A 51 -2.77 -9.74 1.79
CA ILE A 51 -1.50 -9.56 1.08
C ILE A 51 -1.79 -9.60 -0.42
N ARG A 52 -1.26 -8.62 -1.14
CA ARG A 52 -1.43 -8.46 -2.58
C ARG A 52 -0.12 -8.20 -3.28
N ARG A 53 -0.13 -8.47 -4.58
CA ARG A 53 0.97 -8.07 -5.46
C ARG A 53 0.97 -6.55 -5.56
N ALA A 54 2.16 -5.97 -5.46
CA ALA A 54 2.36 -4.55 -5.70
C ALA A 54 3.45 -4.35 -6.75
N VAL A 55 3.24 -3.36 -7.61
CA VAL A 55 4.21 -2.89 -8.60
C VAL A 55 4.72 -1.55 -8.11
N PHE A 56 6.03 -1.43 -8.01
CA PHE A 56 6.71 -0.25 -7.50
C PHE A 56 7.40 0.44 -8.67
N ASP A 57 7.08 1.71 -8.84
CA ASP A 57 7.70 2.61 -9.80
C ASP A 57 8.33 3.79 -9.04
N GLU A 58 9.10 4.63 -9.73
CA GLU A 58 9.77 5.80 -9.16
C GLU A 58 8.80 6.75 -8.44
N LYS A 59 7.57 6.86 -8.95
CA LYS A 59 6.55 7.81 -8.47
C LYS A 59 5.34 7.15 -7.86
N THR A 60 5.09 5.87 -8.14
CA THR A 60 3.82 5.24 -7.77
C THR A 60 4.01 3.85 -7.19
N VAL A 61 3.12 3.49 -6.28
CA VAL A 61 2.91 2.10 -5.84
C VAL A 61 1.54 1.68 -6.33
N THR A 62 1.50 0.67 -7.19
CA THR A 62 0.24 0.09 -7.70
C THR A 62 -0.02 -1.24 -7.02
N ILE A 63 -1.11 -1.35 -6.27
CA ILE A 63 -1.53 -2.60 -5.61
C ILE A 63 -2.64 -3.23 -6.44
N LEU A 64 -2.43 -4.47 -6.84
CA LEU A 64 -3.38 -5.25 -7.63
C LEU A 64 -4.18 -6.14 -6.67
N ASP A 65 -5.40 -5.71 -6.35
CA ASP A 65 -6.39 -6.54 -5.66
C ASP A 65 -7.30 -7.23 -6.70
N ASN A 66 -7.99 -8.29 -6.29
CA ASN A 66 -8.83 -9.08 -7.21
C ASN A 66 -10.07 -8.33 -7.70
N SER A 67 -10.45 -7.26 -7.03
CA SER A 67 -11.66 -6.47 -7.32
C SER A 67 -11.39 -4.98 -7.46
N ALA A 68 -10.14 -4.56 -7.28
CA ALA A 68 -9.77 -3.15 -7.30
C ALA A 68 -8.28 -2.97 -7.59
N VAL A 69 -7.97 -1.86 -8.26
CA VAL A 69 -6.61 -1.36 -8.42
C VAL A 69 -6.43 -0.15 -7.53
N TRP A 70 -5.37 -0.18 -6.72
CA TRP A 70 -4.98 0.94 -5.87
C TRP A 70 -3.72 1.57 -6.43
N LYS A 71 -3.67 2.90 -6.42
CA LYS A 71 -2.49 3.67 -6.79
C LYS A 71 -2.16 4.64 -5.68
N ILE A 72 -0.91 4.67 -5.26
CA ILE A 72 -0.40 5.57 -4.23
C ILE A 72 0.73 6.37 -4.87
N ASP A 73 0.65 7.69 -4.81
CA ASP A 73 1.75 8.57 -5.19
C ASP A 73 2.82 8.58 -4.09
N ARG A 74 4.08 8.31 -4.44
CA ARG A 74 5.19 8.20 -3.47
C ARG A 74 5.66 9.56 -2.94
N VAL A 75 5.29 10.65 -3.61
CA VAL A 75 5.72 12.01 -3.27
C VAL A 75 4.61 12.74 -2.51
N THR A 76 3.39 12.76 -3.08
CA THR A 76 2.25 13.46 -2.48
C THR A 76 1.51 12.62 -1.46
N LEU A 77 1.74 11.30 -1.45
CA LEU A 77 1.00 10.33 -0.64
C LEU A 77 -0.51 10.32 -0.91
N GLU A 78 -0.94 10.82 -2.07
CA GLU A 78 -2.31 10.67 -2.52
C GLU A 78 -2.59 9.20 -2.86
N VAL A 79 -3.71 8.67 -2.39
CA VAL A 79 -4.18 7.32 -2.73
C VAL A 79 -5.45 7.38 -3.56
N ARG A 80 -5.52 6.53 -4.57
CA ARG A 80 -6.71 6.31 -5.39
C ARG A 80 -7.03 4.83 -5.44
N ARG A 81 -8.31 4.49 -5.32
CA ARG A 81 -8.83 3.13 -5.45
C ARG A 81 -9.94 3.11 -6.48
N ARG A 82 -9.77 2.24 -7.48
CA ARG A 82 -10.76 2.00 -8.53
C ARG A 82 -11.21 0.55 -8.46
N PHE A 83 -12.52 0.30 -8.42
CA PHE A 83 -13.07 -1.05 -8.46
C PHE A 83 -13.23 -1.52 -9.90
N ASP A 84 -12.83 -2.75 -10.20
CA ASP A 84 -12.86 -3.28 -11.57
C ASP A 84 -14.29 -3.47 -12.09
N ALA A 85 -15.23 -3.74 -11.19
CA ALA A 85 -16.64 -3.92 -11.51
C ALA A 85 -17.44 -2.60 -11.53
N ALA A 86 -16.84 -1.48 -11.13
CA ALA A 86 -17.52 -0.20 -11.14
C ALA A 86 -17.59 0.35 -12.58
N PRO A 87 -18.76 0.87 -13.02
CA PRO A 87 -18.87 1.52 -14.32
C PRO A 87 -17.93 2.72 -14.39
N ALA A 88 -17.40 3.03 -15.57
CA ALA A 88 -16.43 4.12 -15.76
C ALA A 88 -16.96 5.52 -15.38
N SER A 89 -18.28 5.67 -15.21
CA SER A 89 -18.95 6.87 -14.73
C SER A 89 -18.91 7.05 -13.22
N GLU A 90 -18.61 5.99 -12.45
CA GLU A 90 -18.43 6.11 -11.00
C GLU A 90 -17.03 6.66 -10.70
N PRO A 91 -16.92 7.69 -9.83
CA PRO A 91 -15.63 8.27 -9.49
C PRO A 91 -14.79 7.28 -8.69
N ASP A 92 -13.49 7.26 -8.97
CA ASP A 92 -12.50 6.56 -8.13
C ASP A 92 -12.58 7.11 -6.69
N GLU A 93 -12.40 6.24 -5.71
CA GLU A 93 -12.25 6.70 -4.34
C GLU A 93 -10.86 7.29 -4.15
N THR A 94 -10.77 8.52 -3.67
CA THR A 94 -9.51 9.23 -3.45
C THR A 94 -9.29 9.53 -1.98
N GLY A 95 -8.04 9.74 -1.59
CA GLY A 95 -7.66 9.98 -0.21
C GLY A 95 -6.21 10.40 -0.07
N GLY A 96 -5.80 10.60 1.18
CA GLY A 96 -4.41 10.89 1.55
C GLY A 96 -3.85 9.81 2.46
N CYS A 97 -2.55 9.56 2.35
CA CYS A 97 -1.79 8.69 3.23
C CYS A 97 -0.73 9.48 4.01
N GLU A 98 -0.36 8.93 5.16
CA GLU A 98 0.76 9.40 5.96
C GLU A 98 1.69 8.23 6.27
N VAL A 99 2.99 8.49 6.34
CA VAL A 99 3.97 7.48 6.74
C VAL A 99 3.79 7.17 8.23
N ALA A 100 3.56 5.90 8.52
CA ALA A 100 3.38 5.39 9.86
C ALA A 100 4.66 4.70 10.35
N LYS A 101 4.75 4.57 11.68
CA LYS A 101 5.77 3.70 12.29
C LYS A 101 5.44 2.24 12.00
N PRO A 102 6.46 1.36 11.89
CA PRO A 102 6.22 -0.07 11.87
C PRO A 102 5.41 -0.49 13.11
N PRO A 103 4.49 -1.44 12.98
CA PRO A 103 3.71 -1.93 14.12
C PRO A 103 4.64 -2.61 15.13
N GLU A 104 4.32 -2.48 16.42
CA GLU A 104 5.09 -3.08 17.52
C GLU A 104 5.19 -4.60 17.37
N ASN A 105 4.12 -5.23 16.85
CA ASN A 105 4.10 -6.62 16.45
C ASN A 105 3.98 -6.69 14.93
N ARG A 106 4.98 -7.28 14.27
CA ARG A 106 4.88 -7.59 12.84
C ARG A 106 3.78 -8.65 12.68
N ALA A 107 2.65 -8.26 12.10
CA ALA A 107 1.65 -9.21 11.66
C ALA A 107 2.25 -10.01 10.49
N PHE A 108 2.77 -11.20 10.81
CA PHE A 108 3.18 -12.22 9.87
C PHE A 108 2.28 -13.43 10.05
#